data_AF-A0A1Y2PD51-F1
#
_entry.id   AF-A0A1Y2PD51-F1
#
_cell.length_a   1.000
_cell.length_b   1.000
_cell.length_c   1.000
_cell.angle_alpha   90.00
_cell.angle_beta   90.00
_cell.angle_gamma   90.00
#
_symmetry.space_group_name_H-M   'P 1'
#
loop_
_entity.id
_entity.type
_entity.pdbx_description
1 polymer ?
#
loop_
_entity_poly.entity_id
_entity_poly.type
_entity_poly.pdbx_seq_one_letter_code
_entity_poly.pdbx_strand_id
1 'polypeptide(L)'
;MFSVFLDEIKIGTTKLENRDSSMGVAFGKINIINKEFDYDFIKKFCIENDIEINFDDNNQKLISTRNISNFKIFKTSNNIEIESEIGCNLEGMNEEGFQITVLGISNSFFEKELL
;
A
#
# COMPACT_ATOMS: atom_id res chain seq x y z
N MET A 1 10.82 -6.36 6.68
CA MET A 1 10.77 -5.27 5.69
C MET A 1 10.18 -5.84 4.42
N PHE A 2 9.35 -5.06 3.74
CA PHE A 2 8.63 -5.46 2.55
C PHE A 2 8.88 -4.45 1.43
N SER A 3 9.09 -4.95 0.22
CA SER A 3 9.12 -4.15 -1.00
C SER A 3 7.69 -3.91 -1.48
N VAL A 4 7.38 -2.67 -1.83
CA VAL A 4 6.06 -2.29 -2.38
C VAL A 4 6.22 -2.00 -3.86
N PHE A 5 5.39 -2.63 -4.67
CA PHE A 5 5.32 -2.45 -6.10
C PHE A 5 3.94 -1.97 -6.49
N LEU A 6 3.89 -1.04 -7.45
CA LEU A 6 2.68 -0.72 -8.19
C LEU A 6 2.89 -1.24 -9.61
N ASP A 7 2.05 -2.18 -10.03
CA ASP A 7 2.32 -3.05 -11.18
C ASP A 7 3.69 -3.72 -11.02
N GLU A 8 4.57 -3.55 -12.01
CA GLU A 8 5.93 -4.12 -12.01
C GLU A 8 6.99 -3.10 -11.55
N ILE A 9 6.58 -1.92 -11.08
CA ILE A 9 7.46 -0.83 -10.67
C ILE A 9 7.59 -0.81 -9.15
N LYS A 10 8.82 -0.94 -8.65
CA LYS A 10 9.11 -0.79 -7.21
C LYS A 10 8.98 0.66 -6.79
N ILE A 11 7.98 0.99 -5.98
CA ILE A 11 7.74 2.36 -5.50
C ILE A 11 8.44 2.65 -4.17
N GLY A 12 8.73 1.62 -3.37
CA GLY A 12 9.31 1.82 -2.05
C GLY A 12 9.39 0.57 -1.19
N THR A 13 9.51 0.79 0.11
CA THR A 13 9.50 -0.27 1.12
C THR A 13 8.67 0.13 2.32
N THR A 14 8.07 -0.84 3.00
CA THR A 14 7.36 -0.62 4.27
C THR A 14 7.78 -1.67 5.30
N LYS A 15 7.62 -1.37 6.58
CA LYS A 15 7.80 -2.37 7.64
C LYS A 15 6.51 -3.12 7.94
N LEU A 16 5.35 -2.60 7.48
CA LEU A 16 4.03 -3.02 7.94
C LEU A 16 4.03 -3.18 9.47
N GLU A 17 4.45 -2.12 10.16
CA GLU A 17 4.70 -2.12 11.60
C GLU A 17 3.44 -2.33 12.45
N ASN A 18 2.26 -2.04 11.89
CA ASN A 18 0.97 -2.25 12.55
C ASN A 18 0.24 -3.43 11.92
N ARG A 19 -0.27 -4.34 12.76
CA ARG A 19 -0.83 -5.62 12.34
C ARG A 19 -1.96 -6.05 13.26
N ASP A 20 -3.05 -6.49 12.66
CA ASP A 20 -4.17 -7.12 13.34
C ASP A 20 -4.53 -8.39 12.58
N SER A 21 -4.02 -9.53 13.07
CA SER A 21 -4.28 -10.84 12.45
C SER A 21 -5.76 -11.21 12.54
N SER A 22 -6.46 -10.81 13.61
CA SER A 22 -7.89 -11.12 13.78
C SER A 22 -8.75 -10.47 12.70
N MET A 23 -8.33 -9.31 12.21
CA MET A 23 -8.98 -8.57 11.12
C MET A 23 -8.38 -8.87 9.75
N GLY A 24 -7.27 -9.61 9.67
CA GLY A 24 -6.56 -9.86 8.43
C GLY A 24 -5.92 -8.59 7.83
N VAL A 25 -5.48 -7.66 8.68
CA VAL A 25 -5.00 -6.33 8.25
C VAL A 25 -3.56 -6.06 8.68
N ALA A 26 -2.75 -5.56 7.77
CA ALA A 26 -1.42 -5.02 8.08
C ALA A 26 -1.22 -3.68 7.38
N PHE A 27 -0.63 -2.71 8.08
CA PHE A 27 -0.39 -1.39 7.52
C PHE A 27 0.88 -0.75 8.05
N GLY A 28 1.39 0.22 7.30
CA GLY A 28 2.56 0.99 7.69
C GLY A 28 2.95 2.02 6.64
N LYS A 29 3.79 2.95 7.06
CA LYS A 29 4.28 4.01 6.17
C LYS A 29 5.15 3.43 5.06
N ILE A 30 5.02 3.97 3.85
CA ILE A 30 5.88 3.64 2.72
C ILE A 30 7.09 4.59 2.74
N ASN A 31 8.29 4.01 2.80
CA ASN A 31 9.52 4.70 2.46
C ASN A 31 9.65 4.70 0.93
N ILE A 32 9.12 5.75 0.32
CA ILE A 32 9.11 5.94 -1.13
C ILE A 32 10.53 6.21 -1.62
N ILE A 33 10.94 5.51 -2.68
CA ILE A 33 12.24 5.69 -3.33
C ILE A 33 12.13 6.48 -4.64
N ASN A 34 10.95 6.46 -5.26
CA ASN A 34 10.69 7.25 -6.46
C ASN A 34 9.94 8.53 -6.06
N LYS A 35 10.59 9.69 -6.18
CA LYS A 35 9.98 11.00 -5.85
C LYS A 35 8.80 11.35 -6.74
N GLU A 36 8.64 10.71 -7.90
CA GLU A 36 7.48 10.87 -8.77
C GLU A 36 6.23 10.19 -8.18
N PHE A 37 6.38 9.33 -7.17
CA PHE A 37 5.26 8.74 -6.46
C PHE A 37 4.73 9.72 -5.39
N ASP A 38 3.94 10.68 -5.85
CA ASP A 38 3.31 11.72 -5.04
C ASP A 38 1.79 11.75 -5.24
N TYR A 39 1.11 12.69 -4.60
CA TYR A 39 -0.33 12.89 -4.71
C TYR A 39 -0.80 13.01 -6.16
N ASP A 40 -0.09 13.78 -7.01
CA ASP A 40 -0.54 14.03 -8.38
C ASP A 40 -0.40 12.74 -9.22
N PHE A 41 0.66 11.98 -9.00
CA PHE A 41 0.82 10.64 -9.59
C PHE A 41 -0.27 9.67 -9.14
N ILE A 42 -0.52 9.55 -7.83
CA ILE A 42 -1.51 8.61 -7.28
C ILE A 42 -2.89 8.95 -7.82
N LYS A 43 -3.26 10.24 -7.82
CA LYS A 43 -4.55 10.70 -8.35
C LYS A 43 -4.70 10.39 -9.83
N LYS A 44 -3.68 10.69 -10.63
CA LYS A 44 -3.67 10.37 -12.07
C LYS A 44 -3.82 8.87 -12.29
N PHE A 45 -3.04 8.06 -11.58
CA PHE A 45 -3.10 6.61 -11.67
C PHE A 45 -4.50 6.08 -11.34
N CYS A 46 -5.15 6.62 -10.31
CA CYS A 46 -6.51 6.22 -9.94
C CYS A 46 -7.52 6.55 -11.04
N ILE A 47 -7.45 7.75 -11.63
CA ILE A 47 -8.33 8.17 -12.72
C ILE A 47 -8.12 7.29 -13.97
N GLU A 48 -6.88 6.99 -14.33
CA GLU A 48 -6.56 6.19 -15.53
C GLU A 48 -6.98 4.73 -15.41
N ASN A 49 -7.08 4.20 -14.18
CA ASN A 49 -7.42 2.80 -13.90
C ASN A 49 -8.82 2.61 -13.28
N ASP A 50 -9.67 3.64 -13.29
CA ASP A 50 -11.03 3.61 -12.72
C ASP A 50 -11.07 3.16 -11.24
N ILE A 51 -10.10 3.62 -10.45
CA ILE A 51 -10.02 3.38 -9.01
C ILE A 51 -10.76 4.50 -8.28
N GLU A 52 -11.73 4.13 -7.44
CA GLU A 52 -12.46 5.08 -6.60
C GLU A 52 -11.53 5.76 -5.58
N ILE A 53 -11.63 7.08 -5.50
CA ILE A 53 -10.94 7.90 -4.50
C ILE A 53 -11.96 8.23 -3.40
N ASN A 54 -11.70 7.77 -2.17
CA ASN A 54 -12.58 8.00 -1.01
C ASN A 54 -12.53 9.46 -0.55
N PHE A 55 -11.35 10.07 -0.62
CA PHE A 55 -11.11 11.43 -0.19
C PHE A 55 -10.02 12.08 -1.04
N ASP A 56 -10.26 13.32 -1.46
CA ASP A 56 -9.36 14.10 -2.31
C ASP A 56 -9.35 15.56 -1.87
N ASP A 57 -8.22 16.03 -1.37
CA ASP A 57 -7.96 17.45 -1.10
C ASP A 57 -6.68 17.90 -1.83
N ASN A 58 -6.87 18.59 -2.96
CA ASN A 58 -5.78 19.12 -3.77
C ASN A 58 -5.00 20.26 -3.10
N ASN A 59 -5.61 21.01 -2.17
CA ASN A 59 -4.92 22.10 -1.47
C ASN A 59 -3.89 21.55 -0.49
N GLN A 60 -4.27 20.48 0.23
CA GLN A 60 -3.39 19.80 1.19
C GLN A 60 -2.58 18.67 0.56
N LYS A 61 -2.81 18.36 -0.73
CA LYS A 61 -2.21 17.21 -1.41
C LYS A 61 -2.44 15.91 -0.63
N LEU A 62 -3.65 15.76 -0.09
CA LEU A 62 -4.10 14.64 0.73
C LEU A 62 -5.07 13.78 -0.09
N ILE A 63 -4.83 12.47 -0.10
CA ILE A 63 -5.65 11.51 -0.84
C ILE A 63 -5.84 10.23 -0.02
N SER A 64 -7.01 9.62 -0.18
CA SER A 64 -7.32 8.26 0.29
C SER A 64 -8.05 7.51 -0.82
N THR A 65 -7.62 6.28 -1.10
CA THR A 65 -8.14 5.47 -2.20
C THR A 65 -8.97 4.29 -1.69
N ARG A 66 -9.82 3.74 -2.56
CA ARG A 66 -10.27 2.34 -2.43
C ARG A 66 -9.12 1.37 -2.71
N ASN A 67 -9.46 0.09 -2.78
CA ASN A 67 -8.51 -0.96 -3.07
C ASN A 67 -7.94 -0.80 -4.48
N ILE A 68 -6.63 -0.94 -4.56
CA ILE A 68 -5.81 -0.92 -5.76
C ILE A 68 -5.18 -2.31 -5.87
N SER A 69 -5.74 -3.16 -6.75
CA SER A 69 -5.25 -4.53 -6.97
C SER A 69 -3.86 -4.59 -7.60
N ASN A 70 -3.41 -3.48 -8.20
CA ASN A 70 -2.10 -3.35 -8.83
C ASN A 70 -0.96 -3.27 -7.81
N PHE A 71 -1.27 -3.04 -6.53
CA PHE A 71 -0.23 -3.14 -5.50
C PHE A 71 0.14 -4.60 -5.23
N LYS A 72 1.45 -4.87 -5.29
CA LYS A 72 2.02 -6.12 -4.81
C LYS A 72 3.06 -5.84 -3.74
N ILE A 73 3.05 -6.65 -2.69
CA ILE A 73 3.96 -6.48 -1.55
C ILE A 73 4.73 -7.76 -1.33
N PHE A 74 6.06 -7.66 -1.33
CA PHE A 74 6.95 -8.81 -1.20
C PHE A 74 7.85 -8.69 0.02
N LYS A 75 7.98 -9.76 0.79
CA LYS A 75 8.94 -9.85 1.89
C LYS A 75 10.36 -9.81 1.33
N THR A 76 11.16 -8.82 1.74
CA THR A 76 12.46 -8.56 1.12
C THR A 76 13.48 -9.70 1.31
N SER A 77 13.35 -10.52 2.35
CA SER A 77 14.32 -11.58 2.67
C SER A 77 14.25 -12.79 1.74
N ASN A 78 13.07 -13.10 1.20
CA ASN A 78 12.81 -14.33 0.46
C ASN A 78 11.87 -14.13 -0.75
N ASN A 79 11.49 -12.89 -1.05
CA ASN A 79 10.58 -12.52 -2.15
C ASN A 79 9.23 -13.22 -2.12
N ILE A 80 8.74 -13.62 -0.95
CA ILE A 80 7.37 -14.14 -0.80
C ILE A 80 6.39 -12.97 -0.87
N GLU A 81 5.40 -13.07 -1.75
CA GLU A 81 4.31 -12.09 -1.86
C GLU A 81 3.34 -12.22 -0.68
N ILE A 82 2.83 -11.09 -0.19
CA ILE A 82 1.70 -11.10 0.73
C ILE A 82 0.43 -11.33 -0.08
N GLU A 83 -0.14 -12.52 0.05
CA GLU A 83 -1.43 -12.84 -0.54
C GLU A 83 -2.55 -12.11 0.22
N SER A 84 -3.30 -11.29 -0.50
CA SER A 84 -4.38 -10.46 0.01
C SER A 84 -5.65 -10.78 -0.76
N GLU A 85 -6.70 -11.21 -0.05
CA GLU A 85 -7.99 -11.57 -0.66
C GLU A 85 -8.82 -10.34 -1.09
N ILE A 86 -8.48 -9.16 -0.55
CA ILE A 86 -9.25 -7.91 -0.73
C ILE A 86 -8.48 -6.86 -1.54
N GLY A 87 -7.15 -6.82 -1.40
CA GLY A 87 -6.25 -5.86 -2.02
C GLY A 87 -5.64 -4.87 -1.02
N CYS A 88 -4.99 -3.83 -1.57
CA CYS A 88 -4.36 -2.78 -0.78
C CYS A 88 -5.02 -1.44 -1.02
N ASN A 89 -5.14 -0.59 0.00
CA ASN A 89 -5.47 0.82 -0.17
C ASN A 89 -4.30 1.71 0.26
N LEU A 90 -4.38 2.98 -0.11
CA LEU A 90 -3.37 3.98 0.21
C LEU A 90 -4.02 5.26 0.70
N GLU A 91 -3.40 5.86 1.70
CA GLU A 91 -3.78 7.18 2.20
C GLU A 91 -2.55 8.00 2.61
N GLY A 92 -2.67 9.31 2.57
CA GLY A 92 -1.66 10.22 3.06
C GLY A 92 -1.49 11.46 2.20
N MET A 93 -0.40 12.19 2.42
CA MET A 93 -0.12 13.46 1.77
C MET A 93 1.37 13.61 1.47
N ASN A 94 1.72 14.50 0.53
CA ASN A 94 3.12 14.67 0.11
C ASN A 94 4.07 15.02 1.27
N GLU A 95 3.66 15.88 2.20
CA GLU A 95 4.52 16.38 3.29
C GLU A 95 4.73 15.33 4.39
N GLU A 96 3.70 14.53 4.69
CA GLU A 96 3.75 13.51 5.74
C GLU A 96 4.07 12.11 5.20
N GLY A 97 4.04 11.92 3.88
CA GLY A 97 4.17 10.63 3.21
C GLY A 97 2.86 9.83 3.20
N PHE A 98 2.96 8.62 2.66
CA PHE A 98 1.83 7.74 2.42
C PHE A 98 1.91 6.46 3.23
N GLN A 99 0.76 5.97 3.67
CA GLN A 99 0.56 4.68 4.32
C GLN A 99 -0.11 3.73 3.34
N ILE A 100 0.34 2.48 3.34
CA ILE A 100 -0.33 1.38 2.65
C ILE A 100 -1.01 0.48 3.68
N THR A 101 -2.23 0.07 3.37
CA THR A 101 -2.98 -0.93 4.15
C THR A 101 -3.25 -2.13 3.27
N VAL A 102 -2.88 -3.31 3.73
CA VAL A 102 -3.19 -4.60 3.11
C VAL A 102 -4.36 -5.22 3.86
N LEU A 103 -5.40 -5.62 3.13
CA LEU A 103 -6.63 -6.18 3.68
C LEU A 103 -6.79 -7.64 3.29
N GLY A 104 -7.45 -8.45 4.12
CA GLY A 104 -7.73 -9.85 3.79
C GLY A 104 -6.48 -10.73 3.71
N ILE A 105 -5.50 -10.49 4.58
CA ILE A 105 -4.36 -11.41 4.75
C ILE A 105 -4.84 -12.62 5.56
N SER A 106 -4.56 -13.82 5.07
CA SER A 106 -4.92 -15.05 5.78
C SER A 106 -4.14 -15.21 7.10
N ASN A 107 -4.79 -15.78 8.12
CA ASN A 107 -4.15 -16.05 9.42
C ASN A 107 -2.90 -16.93 9.29
N SER A 108 -2.93 -17.92 8.39
CA SER A 108 -1.80 -18.81 8.16
C SER A 108 -0.59 -18.08 7.58
N PHE A 109 -0.80 -17.04 6.77
CA PHE A 109 0.27 -16.18 6.28
C PHE A 109 0.81 -15.27 7.40
N PHE A 110 -0.07 -14.72 8.23
CA PHE A 110 0.32 -13.91 9.38
C PHE A 110 1.30 -14.65 10.30
N GLU A 111 0.96 -15.88 10.68
CA GLU A 111 1.75 -16.69 11.60
C GLU A 111 3.12 -17.11 11.04
N LYS A 112 3.22 -17.32 9.72
CA LYS A 112 4.43 -17.82 9.08
C LYS A 112 5.38 -16.72 8.62
N GLU A 113 4.81 -15.64 8.07
CA GLU A 113 5.59 -14.69 7.29
C GLU A 113 5.61 -13.27 7.86
N LEU A 114 4.61 -12.91 8.67
CA LEU A 114 4.53 -11.57 9.25
C LEU A 114 5.02 -11.57 10.71
N LEU A 115 4.64 -12.54 11.54
CA LEU A 115 5.15 -12.71 12.91
C LEU A 115 6.58 -13.29 12.92
#